data_AF-A0A519IE39-F1
#
_entry.id   AF-A0A519IE39-F1
#
_cell.length_a   1.000
_cell.length_b   1.000
_cell.length_c   1.000
_cell.angle_alpha   90.00
_cell.angle_beta   90.00
_cell.angle_gamma   90.00
#
_symmetry.space_group_name_H-M   'P 1'
#
loop_
_entity.id
_entity.type
_entity.pdbx_description
1 polymer ?
#
loop_
_entity_poly.entity_id
_entity_poly.type
_entity_poly.pdbx_seq_one_letter_code
_entity_poly.pdbx_strand_id
1 'polypeptide(L)'
;MATQTITTALYMLYPSPRNTHKDVFEHQVFVPHPYAIIDLDVMELSGKTTLFGACRLSDMKMGQVVSFELPADQARFERLFTPD
;
A
#
# COMPACT_ATOMS: atom_id res chain seq x y z
N MET A 1 15.83 15.07 -4.37
CA MET A 1 14.36 15.21 -4.49
C MET A 1 13.76 14.76 -3.16
N ALA A 2 12.98 15.60 -2.49
CA ALA A 2 12.46 15.28 -1.17
C ALA A 2 11.36 14.21 -1.29
N THR A 3 11.69 12.97 -0.97
CA THR A 3 10.71 11.89 -0.83
C THR A 3 9.79 12.28 0.32
N GLN A 4 8.54 12.65 0.02
CA GLN A 4 7.54 12.98 1.03
C GLN A 4 7.15 11.72 1.79
N THR A 5 7.90 11.38 2.83
CA THR A 5 7.54 10.29 3.75
C THR A 5 6.32 10.68 4.57
N ILE A 6 5.31 9.81 4.55
CA ILE A 6 4.09 9.98 5.33
C ILE A 6 4.24 9.10 6.56
N THR A 7 4.48 9.71 7.71
CA THR A 7 4.58 8.99 8.98
C THR A 7 3.20 8.94 9.63
N THR A 8 2.67 7.73 9.80
CA THR A 8 1.43 7.47 10.54
C THR A 8 1.77 6.92 11.94
N ALA A 9 0.75 6.72 12.77
CA ALA A 9 0.94 6.15 14.11
C ALA A 9 1.51 4.72 14.10
N LEU A 10 1.28 3.96 13.03
CA LEU A 10 1.65 2.54 12.93
C LEU A 10 2.76 2.28 11.89
N TYR A 11 2.78 3.07 10.82
CA TYR A 11 3.63 2.84 9.66
C TYR A 11 4.32 4.11 9.20
N MET A 12 5.57 3.97 8.78
CA MET A 12 6.26 4.99 7.98
C MET A 12 6.10 4.64 6.51
N LEU A 13 5.35 5.46 5.77
CA LEU A 13 4.99 5.22 4.37
C LEU A 13 5.88 6.04 3.44
N TYR A 14 6.28 5.40 2.34
CA TYR A 14 7.17 5.92 1.32
C TYR A 14 6.43 5.90 -0.03
N PRO A 15 5.87 7.03 -0.49
CA PRO A 15 5.21 7.10 -1.78
C PRO A 15 6.22 6.97 -2.91
N SER A 16 5.87 6.17 -3.89
CA SER A 16 6.64 6.08 -5.12
C SER A 16 6.39 7.32 -6.00
N PRO A 17 7.40 7.83 -6.71
CA PRO A 17 7.22 8.92 -7.67
C PRO A 17 6.29 8.52 -8.83
N ARG A 18 6.17 7.21 -9.10
CA ARG A 18 5.29 6.62 -10.13
C ARG A 18 3.81 6.57 -9.75
N ASN A 19 3.46 6.77 -8.47
CA ASN A 19 2.08 6.72 -8.07
C ASN A 19 1.31 7.94 -8.57
N THR A 20 0.18 7.69 -9.20
CA THR A 20 -0.77 8.70 -9.65
C THR A 20 -1.34 9.52 -8.48
N HIS A 21 -1.62 8.85 -7.36
CA HIS A 21 -2.09 9.45 -6.12
C HIS A 21 -1.04 9.28 -5.03
N LYS A 22 -0.89 10.25 -4.12
CA LYS A 22 0.00 10.15 -2.95
C LYS A 22 -0.77 10.16 -1.64
N ASP A 23 -2.09 10.06 -1.73
CA ASP A 23 -3.01 10.09 -0.62
C ASP A 23 -3.15 8.71 0.02
N VAL A 24 -3.20 8.72 1.35
CA VAL A 24 -3.46 7.52 2.15
C VAL A 24 -4.95 7.46 2.38
N PHE A 25 -5.60 6.46 1.81
CA PHE A 25 -7.03 6.21 1.98
C PHE A 25 -7.33 5.49 3.30
N GLU A 26 -8.62 5.42 3.65
CA GLU A 26 -9.10 4.83 4.91
C GLU A 26 -8.74 3.35 5.04
N HIS A 27 -8.90 2.59 3.96
CA HIS A 27 -8.59 1.16 3.93
C HIS A 27 -7.12 0.94 3.60
N GLN A 28 -6.36 0.34 4.52
CA GLN A 28 -4.92 0.11 4.35
C GLN A 28 -4.61 -1.36 4.65
N VAL A 29 -3.95 -2.02 3.70
CA VAL A 29 -3.50 -3.41 3.84
C VAL A 29 -1.98 -3.43 3.93
N PHE A 30 -1.47 -3.94 5.05
CA PHE A 30 -0.03 -4.14 5.23
C PHE A 30 0.39 -5.49 4.66
N VAL A 31 1.33 -5.44 3.73
CA VAL A 31 1.93 -6.59 3.07
C VAL A 31 3.35 -6.77 3.63
N PRO A 32 3.61 -7.82 4.43
CA PRO A 32 4.92 -8.08 5.04
C PRO A 32 5.95 -8.64 4.03
N HIS A 33 5.84 -8.29 2.75
CA HIS A 33 6.72 -8.75 1.67
C HIS A 33 7.28 -7.53 0.94
N PRO A 34 8.45 -6.99 1.35
CA PRO A 34 8.98 -5.75 0.80
C PRO A 34 9.34 -5.82 -0.69
N TYR A 35 9.57 -7.03 -1.21
CA TYR A 35 9.89 -7.28 -2.61
C TYR A 35 8.73 -7.89 -3.39
N ALA A 36 7.52 -7.96 -2.82
CA ALA A 36 6.36 -8.43 -3.56
C ALA A 36 6.06 -7.45 -4.70
N ILE A 37 5.86 -8.01 -5.89
CA ILE A 37 5.42 -7.25 -7.05
C ILE A 37 3.91 -7.17 -6.96
N ILE A 38 3.42 -6.02 -6.50
CA ILE A 38 2.01 -5.72 -6.43
C ILE A 38 1.65 -4.89 -7.66
N ASP A 39 0.95 -5.50 -8.60
CA ASP A 39 0.38 -4.81 -9.75
C ASP A 39 -1.09 -4.49 -9.47
N LEU A 40 -1.37 -3.23 -9.14
CA LEU A 40 -2.73 -2.75 -8.87
C LEU A 40 -3.54 -2.56 -10.16
N ASP A 41 -2.88 -2.35 -11.30
CA ASP A 41 -3.53 -2.09 -12.58
C ASP A 41 -4.25 -3.36 -13.09
N VAL A 42 -3.60 -4.51 -12.90
CA VAL A 42 -4.15 -5.83 -13.25
C VAL A 42 -5.37 -6.23 -12.40
N MET A 43 -5.56 -5.61 -11.23
CA MET A 43 -6.61 -6.01 -10.29
C MET A 43 -8.00 -5.43 -10.63
N GLU A 44 -8.11 -4.58 -11.65
CA GLU A 44 -9.34 -3.92 -12.10
C GLU A 44 -10.14 -3.30 -10.93
N LEU A 45 -9.42 -2.61 -10.04
CA LEU A 45 -9.97 -1.97 -8.85
C LEU A 45 -10.84 -0.77 -9.27
N SER A 46 -12.01 -0.63 -8.65
CA SER A 46 -13.01 0.37 -9.07
C SER A 46 -12.74 1.76 -8.50
N GLY A 47 -12.18 1.84 -7.30
CA GLY A 47 -11.82 3.07 -6.62
C GLY A 47 -10.35 3.46 -6.82
N LYS A 48 -9.95 4.57 -6.18
CA LYS A 48 -8.54 4.97 -6.15
C LYS A 48 -7.74 4.07 -5.22
N THR A 49 -6.57 3.67 -5.69
CA THR A 49 -5.66 2.81 -4.93
C THR A 49 -4.24 3.31 -5.07
N THR A 50 -3.46 3.16 -4.00
CA THR A 50 -2.09 3.65 -3.97
C THR A 50 -1.20 2.66 -3.23
N LEU A 51 -0.09 2.27 -3.87
CA LEU A 51 0.93 1.41 -3.27
C LEU A 51 2.05 2.25 -2.63
N PHE A 52 2.30 2.06 -1.35
CA PHE A 52 3.41 2.68 -0.64
C PHE A 52 4.40 1.61 -0.19
N GLY A 53 5.70 1.93 -0.24
CA GLY A 53 6.65 1.21 0.61
C GLY A 53 6.34 1.54 2.07
N ALA A 54 6.40 0.58 2.98
CA ALA A 54 6.03 0.81 4.37
C ALA A 54 7.01 0.16 5.35
N CYS A 55 7.31 0.87 6.43
CA CYS A 55 7.97 0.30 7.60
C CYS A 55 7.00 0.27 8.77
N ARG A 56 6.70 -0.93 9.29
CA ARG A 56 5.92 -1.10 10.52
C ARG A 56 6.76 -0.67 11.71
N LEU A 57 6.39 0.44 12.35
CA LEU A 57 7.13 1.03 13.46
C LEU A 57 7.12 0.13 14.70
N SER A 58 6.08 -0.69 14.89
CA SER A 58 5.96 -1.61 16.02
C SER A 58 7.08 -2.66 16.08
N ASP A 59 7.57 -3.13 14.93
CA ASP A 59 8.56 -4.22 14.87
C ASP A 59 9.71 -3.91 13.92
N MET A 60 9.78 -2.67 13.43
CA MET A 60 10.71 -2.21 12.40
C MET A 60 10.71 -3.10 11.14
N LYS A 61 9.58 -3.77 10.86
CA LYS A 61 9.46 -4.66 9.69
C LYS A 61 9.18 -3.86 8.43
N MET A 62 10.04 -4.04 7.45
CA MET A 62 9.86 -3.49 6.11
C MET A 62 8.85 -4.33 5.33
N GLY A 63 7.98 -3.65 4.61
CA GLY A 63 6.95 -4.23 3.78
C GLY A 63 6.41 -3.19 2.82
N GLN A 64 5.19 -3.42 2.38
CA GLN A 64 4.43 -2.50 1.54
C GLN A 64 3.07 -2.27 2.18
N VAL A 65 2.48 -1.11 1.98
CA VAL A 65 1.10 -0.82 2.36
C VAL A 65 0.37 -0.39 1.11
N VAL A 66 -0.75 -1.04 0.83
CA VAL A 66 -1.67 -0.61 -0.22
C VAL A 66 -2.84 0.10 0.45
N SER A 67 -3.11 1.33 0.05
CA SER A 67 -4.31 2.06 0.45
C SER A 67 -5.40 1.97 -0.62
N PHE A 68 -6.65 1.83 -0.19
CA PHE A 68 -7.83 1.71 -1.04
C PHE A 68 -8.90 2.71 -0.59
N GLU A 69 -9.50 3.39 -1.56
CA GLU A 69 -10.67 4.25 -1.33
C GLU A 69 -11.91 3.44 -0.96
N LEU A 70 -12.06 2.24 -1.53
CA LEU A 70 -13.25 1.39 -1.34
C LEU A 70 -12.92 0.11 -0.56
N PRO A 71 -13.79 -0.32 0.38
CA PRO A 71 -13.61 -1.58 1.11
C PRO A 71 -13.76 -2.81 0.20
N ALA A 72 -14.51 -2.69 -0.90
CA ALA A 72 -14.66 -3.77 -1.87
C ALA A 72 -13.35 -4.08 -2.61
N ASP A 73 -12.56 -3.04 -2.92
CA ASP A 73 -11.25 -3.18 -3.55
C ASP A 73 -10.24 -3.79 -2.59
N GLN A 74 -10.28 -3.39 -1.31
CA GLN A 74 -9.52 -4.05 -0.25
C GLN A 74 -9.81 -5.55 -0.21
N ALA A 75 -11.09 -5.94 -0.12
CA ALA A 75 -11.47 -7.34 -0.03
C ALA A 75 -11.07 -8.13 -1.29
N ARG A 76 -11.08 -7.50 -2.47
CA ARG A 76 -10.61 -8.10 -3.72
C ARG A 76 -9.10 -8.27 -3.72
N PHE A 77 -8.36 -7.27 -3.27
CA PHE A 77 -6.91 -7.35 -3.06
C PHE A 77 -6.56 -8.50 -2.12
N GLU A 78 -7.17 -8.58 -0.94
CA GLU A 78 -6.87 -9.65 0.03
C GLU A 78 -7.20 -11.06 -0.50
N ARG A 79 -8.15 -11.18 -1.42
CA ARG A 79 -8.49 -12.46 -2.08
C ARG A 79 -7.53 -12.83 -3.20
N LEU A 80 -7.07 -11.85 -3.98
CA LEU A 80 -6.19 -12.06 -5.13
C LEU A 80 -4.71 -12.12 -4.70
N PHE A 81 -4.35 -11.34 -3.70
CA PHE A 81 -3.01 -11.27 -3.15
C PHE A 81 -2.71 -12.55 -2.38
N THR A 82 -2.02 -13.46 -3.05
CA THR A 82 -1.47 -14.67 -2.44
C THR A 82 0.05 -14.49 -2.38
N PRO A 83 0.66 -14.43 -1.19
CA PRO A 83 2.11 -14.41 -1.07
C PRO A 83 2.66 -15.79 -1.49
N ASP A 84 3.40 -15.83 -2.59
CA ASP A 84 4.18 -17.01 -3.02
C ASP A 84 5.50 -17.10 -2.24
#